data_AF-A0A7R9HKE4-F1
#
_entry.id   AF-A0A7R9HKE4-F1
#
_cell.length_a   1.000
_cell.length_b   1.000
_cell.length_c   1.000
_cell.angle_alpha   90.00
_cell.angle_beta   90.00
_cell.angle_gamma   90.00
#
_symmetry.space_group_name_H-M   'P 1'
#
loop_
_entity.id
_entity.type
_entity.pdbx_description
1 polymer ?
#
loop_
_entity_poly.entity_id
_entity_poly.type
_entity_poly.pdbx_seq_one_letter_code
_entity_poly.pdbx_strand_id
1 'polypeptide(L)'
;MNALFQCTHVMGLLMDRQIINAQVSPKYKVMVAMLHEELDVAKVLFDEQLSMAEKLGYMPVDKFMPPVAGTLLWIHKLRQRITTPVETFRIVEDPIMETPEAQHVFVKYEEMLDYLAQLEEKVFSEWVSQVADKCRVNLNRTLVVRDDTSILQLNFDDEVRHKGLDYHLQGLVSILREVSYLKNLGKEDIPEEALDLYQRNEDIRLWIGNLNLAIKWYNGIRSHCTPVEFDLILDEIEEIDEKVAKVQETLNWNSDDLILHVNVFSTDVWVHVKKIRDLVEHLYDRMAKIQANSVRISSIMNTWGATPLINRKDGKKEALVSLEDRKERVQKSGNSGSVVSDSDN
;
A
#
# COMPACT_ATOMS: atom_id res chain seq x y z
N MET A 1 15.61 -32.46 7.84
CA MET A 1 14.44 -33.24 8.28
C MET A 1 13.60 -33.78 7.10
N ASN A 2 13.01 -32.93 6.26
CA ASN A 2 12.12 -33.37 5.15
C ASN A 2 12.67 -34.45 4.21
N ALA A 3 13.97 -34.40 3.84
CA ALA A 3 14.56 -35.40 2.96
C ALA A 3 14.61 -36.81 3.58
N LEU A 4 14.79 -36.92 4.91
CA LEU A 4 14.79 -38.20 5.63
C LEU A 4 13.39 -38.82 5.65
N PHE A 5 12.38 -38.00 5.92
CA PHE A 5 10.96 -38.40 5.95
C PHE A 5 10.40 -38.76 4.55
N GLN A 6 10.80 -38.01 3.52
CA GLN A 6 10.47 -38.36 2.14
C GLN A 6 11.14 -39.66 1.70
N CYS A 7 12.38 -39.91 2.13
CA CYS A 7 13.08 -41.14 1.81
C CYS A 7 12.40 -42.36 2.46
N THR A 8 11.98 -42.25 3.73
CA THR A 8 11.21 -43.32 4.40
C THR A 8 9.85 -43.57 3.76
N HIS A 9 9.16 -42.52 3.30
CA HIS A 9 7.88 -42.65 2.60
C HIS A 9 8.03 -43.34 1.24
N VAL A 10 9.02 -42.95 0.43
CA VAL A 10 9.29 -43.56 -0.88
C VAL A 10 9.80 -45.01 -0.74
N MET A 11 10.51 -45.31 0.35
CA MET A 11 11.03 -46.65 0.63
C MET A 11 10.05 -47.54 1.41
N GLY A 12 8.81 -47.11 1.65
CA GLY A 12 7.83 -47.87 2.46
C GLY A 12 7.68 -49.34 2.03
N LEU A 13 7.57 -49.60 0.72
CA LEU A 13 7.46 -50.96 0.15
C LEU A 13 8.75 -51.81 0.29
N LEU A 14 9.90 -51.17 0.54
CA LEU A 14 11.17 -51.86 0.81
C LEU A 14 11.31 -52.23 2.29
N MET A 15 10.55 -51.59 3.18
CA MET A 15 10.62 -51.82 4.62
C MET A 15 9.83 -53.07 5.07
N ASP A 16 8.97 -53.62 4.20
CA ASP A 16 8.38 -54.95 4.38
C ASP A 16 9.43 -56.08 4.39
N ARG A 17 10.63 -55.81 3.84
CA ARG A 17 11.75 -56.76 3.86
C ARG A 17 12.47 -56.68 5.20
N GLN A 18 12.34 -57.74 6.01
CA GLN A 18 12.93 -57.84 7.36
C GLN A 18 14.41 -57.46 7.46
N ILE A 19 15.23 -57.74 6.45
CA ILE A 19 16.67 -57.40 6.43
C ILE A 19 16.88 -55.88 6.33
N ILE A 20 16.06 -55.19 5.54
CA ILE A 20 16.14 -53.74 5.36
C ILE A 20 15.58 -53.06 6.61
N ASN A 21 14.47 -53.56 7.13
CA ASN A 21 13.86 -53.04 8.36
C ASN A 21 14.83 -53.11 9.55
N ALA A 22 15.55 -54.22 9.73
CA ALA A 22 16.55 -54.36 10.80
C ALA A 22 17.68 -53.31 10.75
N GLN A 23 18.02 -52.79 9.56
CA GLN A 23 19.02 -51.72 9.40
C GLN A 23 18.42 -50.31 9.55
N VAL A 24 17.12 -50.14 9.30
CA VAL A 24 16.42 -48.85 9.36
C VAL A 24 15.86 -48.58 10.76
N SER A 25 15.42 -49.61 11.49
CA SER A 25 14.82 -49.48 12.82
C SER A 25 15.65 -48.65 13.83
N PRO A 26 16.99 -48.78 13.90
CA PRO A 26 17.81 -47.90 14.75
C PRO A 26 17.74 -46.41 14.39
N LYS A 27 17.46 -46.08 13.12
CA LYS A 27 17.34 -44.69 12.64
C LYS A 27 16.02 -44.04 13.06
N TYR A 28 14.96 -44.80 13.34
CA TYR A 28 13.74 -44.21 13.87
C TYR A 28 13.93 -43.58 15.25
N LYS A 29 14.82 -44.13 16.09
CA LYS A 29 15.18 -43.50 17.37
C LYS A 29 15.75 -42.09 17.16
N VAL A 30 16.57 -41.93 16.13
CA VAL A 30 17.11 -40.61 15.74
C VAL A 30 15.99 -39.71 15.23
N MET A 31 15.04 -40.24 14.44
CA MET A 31 13.89 -39.46 13.96
C MET A 31 13.00 -38.97 15.11
N VAL A 32 12.73 -39.80 16.12
CA VAL A 32 11.99 -39.40 17.34
C VAL A 32 12.71 -38.26 18.06
N ALA A 33 14.03 -38.39 18.26
CA ALA A 33 14.82 -37.33 18.89
C ALA A 33 14.79 -36.01 18.09
N MET A 34 14.91 -36.09 16.75
CA MET A 34 14.82 -34.91 15.90
C MET A 34 13.43 -34.26 15.93
N LEU A 35 12.35 -35.05 15.93
CA LEU A 35 10.97 -34.53 16.06
C LEU A 35 10.77 -33.83 17.40
N HIS A 36 11.29 -34.42 18.47
CA HIS A 36 11.25 -33.82 19.80
C HIS A 36 11.92 -32.43 19.80
N GLU A 37 13.12 -32.33 19.23
CA GLU A 37 13.88 -31.09 19.12
C GLU A 37 13.16 -30.05 18.24
N GLU A 38 12.57 -30.44 17.10
CA GLU A 38 11.80 -29.49 16.28
C GLU A 38 10.57 -28.95 17.01
N LEU A 39 9.91 -29.75 17.85
CA LEU A 39 8.82 -29.26 18.69
C LEU A 39 9.32 -28.30 19.78
N ASP A 40 10.53 -28.50 20.33
CA ASP A 40 11.15 -27.51 21.24
C ASP A 40 11.42 -26.20 20.52
N VAL A 41 12.02 -26.27 19.33
CA VAL A 41 12.28 -25.09 18.50
C VAL A 41 10.99 -24.36 18.16
N ALA A 42 9.92 -25.09 17.82
CA ALA A 42 8.62 -24.49 17.54
C ALA A 42 8.04 -23.77 18.77
N LYS A 43 8.20 -24.34 19.98
CA LYS A 43 7.77 -23.67 21.22
C LYS A 43 8.57 -22.40 21.51
N VAL A 44 9.90 -22.45 21.33
CA VAL A 44 10.77 -21.28 21.49
C VAL A 44 10.36 -20.17 20.53
N LEU A 45 10.15 -20.48 19.25
CA LEU A 45 9.69 -19.49 18.26
C LEU A 45 8.32 -18.90 18.63
N PHE A 46 7.41 -19.72 19.15
CA PHE A 46 6.11 -19.25 19.62
C PHE A 46 6.24 -18.28 20.80
N ASP A 47 7.04 -18.63 21.81
CA ASP A 47 7.24 -17.80 23.00
C ASP A 47 8.00 -16.51 22.70
N GLU A 48 9.00 -16.56 21.83
CA GLU A 48 9.72 -15.38 21.36
C GLU A 48 8.76 -14.41 20.68
N GLN A 49 7.90 -14.91 19.78
CA GLN A 49 6.91 -14.10 19.07
C GLN A 49 5.93 -13.43 20.03
N LEU A 50 5.41 -14.16 21.03
CA LEU A 50 4.53 -13.60 22.06
C LEU A 50 5.25 -12.53 22.91
N SER A 51 6.49 -12.79 23.31
CA SER A 51 7.29 -11.83 24.08
C SER A 51 7.57 -10.54 23.31
N MET A 52 7.74 -10.63 21.99
CA MET A 52 7.89 -9.45 21.13
C MET A 52 6.56 -8.71 21.02
N ALA A 53 5.45 -9.43 20.89
CA ALA A 53 4.12 -8.84 20.82
C ALA A 53 3.76 -8.08 22.10
N GLU A 54 4.12 -8.59 23.27
CA GLU A 54 3.94 -7.89 24.55
C GLU A 54 4.75 -6.59 24.62
N LYS A 55 5.99 -6.60 24.11
CA LYS A 55 6.87 -5.41 24.11
C LYS A 55 6.41 -4.34 23.11
N LEU A 56 5.93 -4.76 21.94
CA LEU A 56 5.53 -3.88 20.85
C LEU A 56 4.06 -3.45 20.93
N GLY A 57 3.23 -4.21 21.65
CA GLY A 57 1.78 -4.04 21.67
C GLY A 57 1.07 -4.64 20.45
N TYR A 58 1.79 -5.26 19.53
CA TYR A 58 1.26 -5.90 18.33
C TYR A 58 2.16 -7.06 17.88
N MET A 59 1.59 -8.04 17.18
CA MET A 59 2.35 -9.15 16.62
C MET A 59 3.24 -8.68 15.46
N PRO A 60 4.56 -8.92 15.49
CA PRO A 60 5.43 -8.55 14.38
C PRO A 60 5.16 -9.46 13.18
N VAL A 61 4.82 -8.85 12.04
CA VAL A 61 4.51 -9.55 10.78
C VAL A 61 5.46 -9.15 9.66
N ASP A 62 5.49 -9.95 8.60
CA ASP A 62 6.26 -9.67 7.39
C ASP A 62 5.87 -8.30 6.78
N LYS A 63 6.82 -7.64 6.11
CA LYS A 63 6.58 -6.35 5.46
C LYS A 63 5.40 -6.45 4.47
N PHE A 64 4.57 -5.40 4.46
CA PHE A 64 3.38 -5.28 3.61
C PHE A 64 2.21 -6.23 3.93
N MET A 65 2.37 -7.08 4.96
CA MET A 65 1.31 -7.93 5.44
C MET A 65 0.40 -7.15 6.40
N PRO A 66 -0.92 -7.27 6.29
CA PRO A 66 -1.81 -6.68 7.27
C PRO A 66 -1.71 -7.46 8.60
N PRO A 67 -1.95 -6.80 9.74
CA PRO A 67 -1.58 -7.33 11.06
C PRO A 67 -2.26 -8.65 11.42
N VAL A 68 -3.55 -8.81 11.14
CA VAL A 68 -4.33 -9.99 11.53
C VAL A 68 -4.02 -11.16 10.60
N ALA A 69 -4.21 -11.01 9.29
CA ALA A 69 -3.94 -12.07 8.34
C ALA A 69 -2.46 -12.45 8.31
N GLY A 70 -1.54 -11.51 8.58
CA GLY A 70 -0.12 -11.81 8.74
C GLY A 70 0.18 -12.67 9.95
N THR A 71 -0.47 -12.39 11.08
CA THR A 71 -0.37 -13.21 12.27
C THR A 71 -0.94 -14.60 12.02
N LEU A 72 -2.14 -14.70 11.41
CA LEU A 72 -2.76 -15.98 11.06
C LEU A 72 -1.91 -16.79 10.07
N LEU A 73 -1.30 -16.12 9.09
CA LEU A 73 -0.36 -16.76 8.17
C LEU A 73 0.90 -17.27 8.90
N TRP A 74 1.43 -16.52 9.87
CA TRP A 74 2.55 -16.98 10.70
C TRP A 74 2.16 -18.21 11.53
N ILE A 75 0.98 -18.21 12.16
CA ILE A 75 0.44 -19.38 12.89
C ILE A 75 0.33 -20.58 11.95
N HIS A 76 -0.24 -20.37 10.75
CA HIS A 76 -0.39 -21.41 9.74
C HIS A 76 0.97 -21.99 9.30
N LYS A 77 1.97 -21.13 9.04
CA LYS A 77 3.33 -21.55 8.70
C LYS A 77 3.96 -22.38 9.82
N LEU A 78 3.81 -21.98 11.08
CA LEU A 78 4.36 -22.72 12.22
C LEU A 78 3.65 -24.06 12.42
N ARG A 79 2.32 -24.09 12.29
CA ARG A 79 1.51 -25.33 12.30
C ARG A 79 1.97 -26.29 11.21
N GLN A 80 2.06 -25.82 9.96
CA GLN A 80 2.48 -26.65 8.83
C GLN A 80 3.91 -27.20 9.02
N ARG A 81 4.81 -26.40 9.59
CA ARG A 81 6.19 -26.81 9.89
C ARG A 81 6.24 -28.02 10.83
N ILE A 82 5.40 -28.07 11.86
CA ILE A 82 5.37 -29.19 12.82
C ILE A 82 4.51 -30.36 12.36
N THR A 83 3.37 -30.09 11.70
CA THR A 83 2.43 -31.12 11.24
C THR A 83 3.04 -31.98 10.13
N THR A 84 3.75 -31.40 9.18
CA THR A 84 4.33 -32.15 8.04
C THR A 84 5.23 -33.32 8.50
N PRO A 85 6.25 -33.12 9.36
CA PRO A 85 7.11 -34.21 9.80
C PRO A 85 6.40 -35.17 10.78
N VAL A 86 5.50 -34.68 11.65
CA VAL A 86 4.77 -35.54 12.60
C VAL A 86 3.78 -36.48 11.90
N GLU A 87 3.00 -35.97 10.94
CA GLU A 87 2.07 -36.81 10.17
C GLU A 87 2.83 -37.80 9.27
N THR A 88 3.98 -37.39 8.71
CA THR A 88 4.81 -38.33 7.96
C THR A 88 5.37 -39.44 8.85
N PHE A 89 5.74 -39.11 10.10
CA PHE A 89 6.18 -40.09 11.08
C PHE A 89 5.05 -41.03 11.47
N ARG A 90 3.83 -40.53 11.69
CA ARG A 90 2.65 -41.32 12.11
C ARG A 90 2.29 -42.45 11.14
N ILE A 91 2.70 -42.38 9.87
CA ILE A 91 2.47 -43.41 8.85
C ILE A 91 3.44 -44.61 9.01
N VAL A 92 4.54 -44.48 9.76
CA VAL A 92 5.53 -45.55 9.93
C VAL A 92 4.98 -46.66 10.84
N GLU A 93 4.87 -47.87 10.28
CA GLU A 93 4.48 -49.09 11.00
C GLU A 93 5.72 -49.76 11.65
N ASP A 94 6.18 -49.24 12.79
CA ASP A 94 7.29 -49.80 13.57
C ASP A 94 6.97 -49.81 15.08
N PRO A 95 7.39 -50.84 15.86
CA PRO A 95 7.16 -50.90 17.30
C PRO A 95 7.68 -49.69 18.09
N ILE A 96 8.59 -48.91 17.53
CA ILE A 96 9.07 -47.67 18.13
C ILE A 96 7.95 -46.66 18.38
N MET A 97 6.83 -46.73 17.65
CA MET A 97 5.67 -45.86 17.87
C MET A 97 5.01 -46.06 19.23
N GLU A 98 5.15 -47.25 19.82
CA GLU A 98 4.61 -47.59 21.13
C GLU A 98 5.56 -47.19 22.28
N THR A 99 6.76 -46.72 21.96
CA THR A 99 7.72 -46.29 22.98
C THR A 99 7.24 -45.02 23.69
N PRO A 100 7.55 -44.88 25.00
CA PRO A 100 7.15 -43.69 25.75
C PRO A 100 7.75 -42.41 25.16
N GLU A 101 8.94 -42.48 24.55
CA GLU A 101 9.58 -41.34 23.89
C GLU A 101 8.80 -40.88 22.65
N ALA A 102 8.31 -41.81 21.82
CA ALA A 102 7.49 -41.48 20.65
C ALA A 102 6.11 -40.95 21.05
N GLN A 103 5.48 -41.56 22.05
CA GLN A 103 4.19 -41.10 22.59
C GLN A 103 4.30 -39.67 23.17
N HIS A 104 5.39 -39.37 23.85
CA HIS A 104 5.66 -38.03 24.37
C HIS A 104 5.79 -36.98 23.26
N VAL A 105 6.36 -37.32 22.11
CA VAL A 105 6.41 -36.43 20.93
C VAL A 105 4.99 -36.12 20.43
N PHE A 106 4.10 -37.10 20.38
CA PHE A 106 2.70 -36.86 19.97
C PHE A 106 1.95 -35.99 20.97
N VAL A 107 2.11 -36.22 22.28
CA VAL A 107 1.50 -35.37 23.32
C VAL A 107 1.95 -33.91 23.16
N LYS A 108 3.27 -33.69 23.04
CA LYS A 108 3.85 -32.36 22.83
C LYS A 108 3.38 -31.70 21.54
N TYR A 109 3.18 -32.49 20.49
CA TYR A 109 2.61 -32.00 19.22
C TYR A 109 1.17 -31.52 19.40
N GLU A 110 0.31 -32.31 20.05
CA GLU A 110 -1.08 -31.93 20.32
C GLU A 110 -1.16 -30.68 21.23
N GLU A 111 -0.31 -30.59 22.26
CA GLU A 111 -0.20 -29.38 23.10
C GLU A 111 0.20 -28.15 22.28
N MET A 112 1.17 -28.29 21.36
CA MET A 112 1.57 -27.21 20.47
C MET A 112 0.46 -26.80 19.50
N LEU A 113 -0.32 -27.76 18.98
CA LEU A 113 -1.48 -27.45 18.14
C LEU A 113 -2.54 -26.67 18.92
N ASP A 114 -2.79 -27.03 20.18
CA ASP A 114 -3.72 -26.34 21.06
C ASP A 114 -3.28 -24.89 21.33
N TYR A 115 -2.00 -24.65 21.65
CA TYR A 115 -1.47 -23.29 21.80
C TYR A 115 -1.64 -22.44 20.53
N LEU A 116 -1.39 -23.02 19.36
CA LEU A 116 -1.57 -22.34 18.09
C LEU A 116 -3.04 -22.05 17.78
N ALA A 117 -3.94 -23.00 18.08
CA ALA A 117 -5.38 -22.84 17.89
C ALA A 117 -5.96 -21.75 18.80
N GLN A 118 -5.56 -21.73 20.07
CA GLN A 118 -6.00 -20.70 21.02
C GLN A 118 -5.55 -19.29 20.60
N LEU A 119 -4.31 -19.15 20.12
CA LEU A 119 -3.82 -17.88 19.61
C LEU A 119 -4.57 -17.45 18.34
N GLU A 120 -4.82 -18.40 17.42
CA GLU A 120 -5.57 -18.15 16.19
C GLU A 120 -6.99 -17.64 16.49
N GLU A 121 -7.69 -18.32 17.40
CA GLU A 121 -9.04 -17.96 17.82
C GLU A 121 -9.06 -16.59 18.50
N LYS A 122 -8.11 -16.34 19.41
CA LYS A 122 -7.99 -15.04 20.10
C LYS A 122 -7.81 -13.89 19.10
N VAL A 123 -6.86 -14.03 18.17
CA VAL A 123 -6.54 -12.98 17.19
C VAL A 123 -7.69 -12.75 16.22
N PHE A 124 -8.33 -13.83 15.75
CA PHE A 124 -9.44 -13.72 14.80
C PHE A 124 -10.72 -13.18 15.46
N SER A 125 -11.12 -13.69 16.63
CA SER A 125 -12.31 -13.21 17.35
C SER A 125 -12.19 -11.74 17.77
N GLU A 126 -11.01 -11.31 18.22
CA GLU A 126 -10.75 -9.91 18.52
C GLU A 126 -10.94 -9.02 17.28
N TRP A 127 -10.43 -9.45 16.11
CA TRP A 127 -10.64 -8.73 14.87
C TRP A 127 -12.11 -8.67 14.45
N VAL A 128 -12.82 -9.81 14.50
CA VAL A 128 -14.25 -9.93 14.20
C VAL A 128 -15.07 -8.95 15.05
N SER A 129 -14.75 -8.84 16.34
CA SER A 129 -15.47 -7.95 17.26
C SER A 129 -15.29 -6.46 16.94
N GLN A 130 -14.19 -6.07 16.30
CA GLN A 130 -13.84 -4.67 16.04
C GLN A 130 -14.10 -4.23 14.60
N VAL A 131 -14.09 -5.16 13.63
CA VAL A 131 -14.08 -4.80 12.20
C VAL A 131 -15.38 -4.12 11.77
N ALA A 132 -16.53 -4.58 12.25
CA ALA A 132 -17.83 -3.99 11.91
C ALA A 132 -17.91 -2.51 12.35
N ASP A 133 -17.49 -2.22 13.58
CA ASP A 133 -17.44 -0.86 14.10
C ASP A 133 -16.43 0.01 13.34
N LYS A 134 -15.24 -0.54 13.04
CA LYS A 134 -14.23 0.18 12.24
C LYS A 134 -14.74 0.49 10.83
N CYS A 135 -15.42 -0.45 10.18
CA CYS A 135 -16.09 -0.22 8.89
C CYS A 135 -17.10 0.92 9.01
N ARG A 136 -18.02 0.83 9.97
CA ARG A 136 -19.09 1.84 10.17
C ARG A 136 -18.53 3.23 10.45
N VAL A 137 -17.57 3.35 11.37
CA VAL A 137 -16.98 4.65 11.74
C VAL A 137 -16.24 5.25 10.56
N ASN A 138 -15.40 4.48 9.87
CA ASN A 138 -14.60 5.00 8.76
C ASN A 138 -15.45 5.28 7.52
N LEU A 139 -16.48 4.47 7.26
CA LEU A 139 -17.39 4.70 6.14
C LEU A 139 -18.24 5.97 6.31
N ASN A 140 -18.52 6.37 7.56
CA ASN A 140 -19.25 7.59 7.86
C ASN A 140 -18.37 8.85 7.88
N ARG A 141 -17.04 8.72 7.74
CA ARG A 141 -16.15 9.87 7.60
C ARG A 141 -16.40 10.58 6.27
N THR A 142 -16.21 11.89 6.27
CA THR A 142 -16.24 12.71 5.05
C THR A 142 -15.13 12.28 4.10
N LEU A 143 -15.24 12.59 2.81
CA LEU A 143 -14.24 12.15 1.82
C LEU A 143 -12.90 12.91 1.94
N VAL A 144 -12.95 14.21 2.24
CA VAL A 144 -11.80 15.13 2.23
C VAL A 144 -11.81 16.00 3.48
N VAL A 145 -10.65 16.23 4.07
CA VAL A 145 -10.44 17.16 5.19
C VAL A 145 -9.53 18.30 4.72
N ARG A 146 -9.77 19.50 5.26
CA ARG A 146 -8.98 20.70 4.98
C ARG A 146 -8.31 21.15 6.27
N ASP A 147 -7.00 21.37 6.22
CA ASP A 147 -6.23 21.92 7.34
C ASP A 147 -6.39 23.44 7.45
N ASP A 148 -5.95 24.03 8.56
CA ASP A 148 -5.95 25.48 8.84
C ASP A 148 -5.20 26.27 7.75
N THR A 149 -4.23 25.65 7.08
CA THR A 149 -3.48 26.24 5.96
C THR A 149 -4.16 26.05 4.60
N SER A 150 -5.40 25.59 4.56
CA SER A 150 -6.16 25.30 3.33
C SER A 150 -5.55 24.22 2.43
N ILE A 151 -4.80 23.28 3.00
CA ILE A 151 -4.30 22.09 2.30
C ILE A 151 -5.37 21.00 2.41
N LEU A 152 -5.66 20.33 1.30
CA LEU A 152 -6.62 19.22 1.27
C LEU A 152 -5.91 17.89 1.55
N GLN A 153 -6.57 17.01 2.30
CA GLN A 153 -6.13 15.66 2.60
C GLN A 153 -7.29 14.68 2.45
N LEU A 154 -7.00 13.47 2.00
CA LEU A 154 -8.00 12.41 1.86
C LEU A 154 -8.33 11.86 3.25
N ASN A 155 -9.60 11.84 3.62
CA ASN A 155 -10.06 11.34 4.91
C ASN A 155 -10.52 9.88 4.80
N PHE A 156 -9.57 9.02 4.39
CA PHE A 156 -9.80 7.59 4.19
C PHE A 156 -8.98 6.70 5.14
N ASP A 157 -7.85 7.21 5.62
CA ASP A 157 -6.95 6.51 6.53
C ASP A 157 -6.70 7.38 7.77
N ASP A 158 -6.60 6.75 8.94
CA ASP A 158 -6.16 7.43 10.15
C ASP A 158 -4.64 7.61 10.01
N GLU A 159 -4.17 8.85 9.78
CA GLU A 159 -2.74 9.17 9.78
C GLU A 159 -2.17 9.13 11.21
N VAL A 160 -2.31 8.00 11.92
CA VAL A 160 -1.38 7.71 13.00
C VAL A 160 -0.12 7.17 12.33
N ARG A 161 0.74 8.10 11.90
CA ARG A 161 2.13 7.84 11.53
C ARG A 161 2.82 7.20 12.73
N HIS A 162 2.68 5.89 12.91
CA HIS A 162 3.43 5.17 13.93
C HIS A 162 4.91 5.37 13.62
N LYS A 163 5.58 6.13 14.49
CA LYS A 163 7.02 6.36 14.46
C LYS A 163 7.72 4.99 14.46
N GLY A 164 8.13 4.51 13.28
CA GLY A 164 8.89 3.25 13.15
C GLY A 164 8.54 2.36 11.96
N LEU A 165 7.40 2.55 11.30
CA LEU A 165 7.04 1.81 10.08
C LEU A 165 7.03 2.76 8.87
N ASP A 166 7.89 2.51 7.89
CA ASP A 166 7.95 3.22 6.59
C ASP A 166 6.73 2.97 5.68
N TYR A 167 5.66 2.37 6.20
CA TYR A 167 4.44 2.09 5.43
C TYR A 167 3.19 2.61 6.13
N HIS A 168 2.41 3.36 5.36
CA HIS A 168 1.20 4.06 5.75
C HIS A 168 0.00 3.28 5.21
N LEU A 169 -0.60 2.44 6.05
CA LEU A 169 -1.81 1.68 5.71
C LEU A 169 -2.60 1.41 7.01
N GLN A 170 -3.26 2.43 7.56
CA GLN A 170 -4.20 2.25 8.67
C GLN A 170 -5.56 2.82 8.29
N GLY A 171 -6.60 1.99 8.33
CA GLY A 171 -7.97 2.39 7.98
C GLY A 171 -8.69 1.34 7.15
N LEU A 172 -9.52 1.79 6.21
CA LEU A 172 -10.32 0.92 5.34
C LEU A 172 -9.43 0.13 4.36
N VAL A 173 -8.27 0.68 3.93
CA VAL A 173 -7.31 -0.07 3.09
C VAL A 173 -6.79 -1.31 3.82
N SER A 174 -6.53 -1.19 5.13
CA SER A 174 -6.12 -2.34 5.94
C SER A 174 -7.20 -3.40 5.95
N ILE A 175 -8.46 -3.03 6.22
CA ILE A 175 -9.59 -3.97 6.26
C ILE A 175 -9.78 -4.67 4.90
N LEU A 176 -9.70 -3.93 3.80
CA LEU A 176 -9.79 -4.49 2.45
C LEU A 176 -8.70 -5.53 2.17
N ARG A 177 -7.47 -5.27 2.64
CA ARG A 177 -6.37 -6.25 2.56
C ARG A 177 -6.62 -7.45 3.47
N GLU A 178 -7.02 -7.22 4.72
CA GLU A 178 -7.34 -8.29 5.68
C GLU A 178 -8.36 -9.26 5.07
N VAL A 179 -9.49 -8.75 4.58
CA VAL A 179 -10.55 -9.58 3.98
C VAL A 179 -10.03 -10.35 2.77
N SER A 180 -9.19 -9.74 1.93
CA SER A 180 -8.56 -10.41 0.79
C SER A 180 -7.70 -11.61 1.23
N TYR A 181 -6.82 -11.42 2.21
CA TYR A 181 -5.96 -12.49 2.71
C TYR A 181 -6.74 -13.54 3.50
N LEU A 182 -7.73 -13.15 4.30
CA LEU A 182 -8.58 -14.07 5.07
C LEU A 182 -9.40 -14.98 4.14
N LYS A 183 -9.93 -14.44 3.04
CA LYS A 183 -10.58 -15.25 1.98
C LYS A 183 -9.61 -16.25 1.36
N ASN A 184 -8.38 -15.83 1.05
CA ASN A 184 -7.36 -16.72 0.50
C ASN A 184 -6.91 -17.79 1.51
N LEU A 185 -6.98 -17.51 2.81
CA LEU A 185 -6.72 -18.46 3.89
C LEU A 185 -7.91 -19.39 4.17
N GLY A 186 -9.07 -19.21 3.51
CA GLY A 186 -10.25 -20.05 3.67
C GLY A 186 -11.00 -19.83 4.99
N LYS A 187 -10.97 -18.62 5.57
CA LYS A 187 -11.73 -18.29 6.79
C LYS A 187 -13.20 -18.02 6.47
N GLU A 188 -14.11 -18.72 7.16
CA GLU A 188 -15.55 -18.72 6.81
C GLU A 188 -16.41 -17.76 7.67
N ASP A 189 -15.91 -17.22 8.78
CA ASP A 189 -16.67 -16.35 9.70
C ASP A 189 -16.28 -14.85 9.60
N ILE A 190 -16.13 -14.34 8.37
CA ILE A 190 -15.84 -12.93 8.14
C ILE A 190 -17.15 -12.12 8.24
N PRO A 191 -17.21 -11.04 9.06
CA PRO A 191 -18.41 -10.21 9.18
C PRO A 191 -18.90 -9.64 7.85
N GLU A 192 -20.23 -9.57 7.70
CA GLU A 192 -20.90 -9.12 6.47
C GLU A 192 -20.49 -7.69 6.10
N GLU A 193 -20.33 -6.79 7.08
CA GLU A 193 -19.91 -5.41 6.84
C GLU A 193 -18.53 -5.30 6.19
N ALA A 194 -17.61 -6.21 6.54
CA ALA A 194 -16.28 -6.27 5.95
C ALA A 194 -16.31 -6.90 4.55
N LEU A 195 -17.21 -7.88 4.33
CA LEU A 195 -17.43 -8.48 3.02
C LEU A 195 -18.06 -7.51 2.03
N ASP A 196 -19.06 -6.74 2.45
CA ASP A 196 -19.72 -5.72 1.63
C ASP A 196 -18.74 -4.61 1.24
N LEU A 197 -17.92 -4.16 2.20
CA LEU A 197 -16.82 -3.24 1.91
C LEU A 197 -15.87 -3.82 0.84
N TYR A 198 -15.53 -5.10 0.95
CA TYR A 198 -14.64 -5.76 -0.01
C TYR A 198 -15.27 -5.95 -1.40
N GLN A 199 -16.58 -6.16 -1.49
CA GLN A 199 -17.28 -6.19 -2.78
C GLN A 199 -17.17 -4.84 -3.52
N ARG A 200 -17.17 -3.74 -2.76
CA ARG A 200 -17.02 -2.36 -3.25
C ARG A 200 -15.56 -1.93 -3.46
N ASN A 201 -14.60 -2.82 -3.30
CA ASN A 201 -13.17 -2.50 -3.30
C ASN A 201 -12.68 -1.84 -4.60
N GLU A 202 -13.12 -2.30 -5.77
CA GLU A 202 -12.69 -1.73 -7.05
C GLU A 202 -13.21 -0.30 -7.24
N ASP A 203 -14.46 -0.04 -6.86
CA ASP A 203 -15.00 1.31 -6.81
C ASP A 203 -14.20 2.15 -5.83
N ILE A 204 -14.09 1.75 -4.57
CA ILE A 204 -13.34 2.50 -3.55
C ILE A 204 -11.90 2.84 -4.02
N ARG A 205 -11.19 1.90 -4.67
CA ARG A 205 -9.86 2.14 -5.25
C ARG A 205 -9.87 3.20 -6.35
N LEU A 206 -10.82 3.13 -7.28
CA LEU A 206 -10.98 4.12 -8.34
C LEU A 206 -11.26 5.51 -7.76
N TRP A 207 -12.06 5.58 -6.69
CA TRP A 207 -12.45 6.83 -6.04
C TRP A 207 -11.25 7.45 -5.30
N ILE A 208 -10.53 6.65 -4.51
CA ILE A 208 -9.29 7.05 -3.84
C ILE A 208 -8.28 7.59 -4.88
N GLY A 209 -8.11 6.90 -6.00
CA GLY A 209 -7.19 7.33 -7.06
C GLY A 209 -7.53 8.70 -7.62
N ASN A 210 -8.80 8.92 -7.97
CA ASN A 210 -9.27 10.20 -8.52
C ASN A 210 -9.23 11.35 -7.52
N LEU A 211 -9.63 11.11 -6.26
CA LEU A 211 -9.57 12.11 -5.20
C LEU A 211 -8.13 12.49 -4.88
N ASN A 212 -7.22 11.52 -4.80
CA ASN A 212 -5.80 11.79 -4.58
C ASN A 212 -5.17 12.61 -5.71
N LEU A 213 -5.56 12.37 -6.98
CA LEU A 213 -5.12 13.21 -8.10
C LEU A 213 -5.63 14.64 -7.97
N ALA A 214 -6.94 14.81 -7.71
CA ALA A 214 -7.54 16.14 -7.52
C ALA A 214 -6.87 16.90 -6.35
N ILE A 215 -6.67 16.25 -5.21
CA ILE A 215 -5.99 16.81 -4.03
C ILE A 215 -4.56 17.19 -4.38
N LYS A 216 -3.82 16.32 -5.07
CA LYS A 216 -2.43 16.58 -5.47
C LYS A 216 -2.32 17.81 -6.37
N TRP A 217 -3.19 17.93 -7.38
CA TRP A 217 -3.19 19.09 -8.27
C TRP A 217 -3.60 20.37 -7.55
N TYR A 218 -4.65 20.32 -6.73
CA TYR A 218 -5.11 21.46 -5.94
C TYR A 218 -4.02 21.98 -4.98
N ASN A 219 -3.42 21.07 -4.21
CA ASN A 219 -2.31 21.41 -3.32
C ASN A 219 -1.09 21.88 -4.12
N GLY A 220 -0.88 21.34 -5.32
CA GLY A 220 0.14 21.77 -6.26
C GLY A 220 -0.02 23.24 -6.66
N ILE A 221 -1.23 23.64 -7.06
CA ILE A 221 -1.55 25.05 -7.39
C ILE A 221 -1.26 25.95 -6.19
N ARG A 222 -1.78 25.60 -4.99
CA ARG A 222 -1.60 26.41 -3.78
C ARG A 222 -0.14 26.56 -3.34
N SER A 223 0.70 25.56 -3.60
CA SER A 223 2.12 25.56 -3.18
C SER A 223 3.08 26.14 -4.21
N HIS A 224 2.76 26.04 -5.50
CA HIS A 224 3.67 26.44 -6.59
C HIS A 224 3.29 27.76 -7.26
N CYS A 225 2.09 28.30 -7.04
CA CYS A 225 1.71 29.61 -7.57
C CYS A 225 2.38 30.74 -6.78
N THR A 226 2.93 31.71 -7.51
CA THR A 226 3.33 33.00 -6.92
C THR A 226 2.10 33.83 -6.55
N PRO A 227 2.20 34.83 -5.64
CA PRO A 227 1.04 35.65 -5.26
C PRO A 227 0.33 36.31 -6.45
N VAL A 228 1.10 36.78 -7.43
CA VAL A 228 0.56 37.44 -8.63
C VAL A 228 -0.14 36.45 -9.55
N GLU A 229 0.37 35.23 -9.67
CA GLU A 229 -0.30 34.16 -10.44
C GLU A 229 -1.57 33.68 -9.74
N PHE A 230 -1.54 33.62 -8.41
CA PHE A 230 -2.68 33.22 -7.60
C PHE A 230 -3.83 34.22 -7.70
N ASP A 231 -3.54 35.53 -7.66
CA ASP A 231 -4.55 36.59 -7.83
C ASP A 231 -5.30 36.47 -9.17
N LEU A 232 -4.64 35.99 -10.22
CA LEU A 232 -5.26 35.82 -11.55
C LEU A 232 -6.24 34.64 -11.62
N ILE A 233 -6.12 33.67 -10.72
CA ILE A 233 -6.95 32.46 -10.69
C ILE A 233 -7.83 32.38 -9.44
N LEU A 234 -7.91 33.46 -8.66
CA LEU A 234 -8.63 33.51 -7.39
C LEU A 234 -10.08 33.06 -7.56
N ASP A 235 -10.82 33.64 -8.50
CA ASP A 235 -12.23 33.33 -8.76
C ASP A 235 -12.46 31.84 -9.07
N GLU A 236 -11.54 31.22 -9.83
CA GLU A 236 -11.62 29.80 -10.19
C GLU A 236 -11.30 28.89 -8.99
N ILE A 237 -10.35 29.28 -8.14
CA ILE A 237 -10.06 28.57 -6.90
C ILE A 237 -11.22 28.69 -5.91
N GLU A 238 -11.85 29.86 -5.81
CA GLU A 238 -13.03 30.06 -4.96
C GLU A 238 -14.21 29.20 -5.41
N GLU A 239 -14.44 29.08 -6.73
CA GLU A 239 -15.45 28.15 -7.26
C GLU A 239 -15.13 26.69 -6.88
N ILE A 240 -13.85 26.28 -6.99
CA ILE A 240 -13.42 24.94 -6.59
C ILE A 240 -13.62 24.74 -5.08
N ASP A 241 -13.26 25.72 -4.26
CA ASP A 241 -13.40 25.70 -2.80
C ASP A 241 -14.86 25.55 -2.39
N GLU A 242 -15.80 26.25 -3.04
CA GLU A 242 -17.23 26.12 -2.78
C GLU A 242 -17.73 24.69 -3.09
N LYS A 243 -17.27 24.09 -4.20
CA LYS A 243 -17.64 22.71 -4.55
C LYS A 243 -17.00 21.70 -3.61
N VAL A 244 -15.75 21.91 -3.20
CA VAL A 244 -15.07 21.05 -2.21
C VAL A 244 -15.79 21.14 -0.87
N ALA A 245 -16.18 22.33 -0.41
CA ALA A 245 -16.94 22.49 0.84
C ALA A 245 -18.26 21.71 0.82
N LYS A 246 -19.00 21.77 -0.30
CA LYS A 246 -20.21 20.94 -0.49
C LYS A 246 -19.92 19.46 -0.36
N VAL A 247 -18.83 18.97 -0.96
CA VAL A 247 -18.38 17.56 -0.82
C VAL A 247 -18.04 17.22 0.62
N GLN A 248 -17.39 18.13 1.36
CA GLN A 248 -17.02 17.91 2.76
C GLN A 248 -18.24 17.81 3.68
N GLU A 249 -19.30 18.58 3.42
CA GLU A 249 -20.50 18.61 4.27
C GLU A 249 -21.49 17.49 3.95
N THR A 250 -21.59 17.09 2.68
CA THR A 250 -22.68 16.21 2.22
C THR A 250 -22.26 14.76 1.98
N LEU A 251 -20.98 14.49 1.70
CA LEU A 251 -20.53 13.19 1.21
C LEU A 251 -19.65 12.44 2.21
N ASN A 252 -19.96 11.16 2.37
CA ASN A 252 -19.17 10.19 3.11
C ASN A 252 -18.95 8.94 2.25
N TRP A 253 -18.13 8.02 2.72
CA TRP A 253 -17.82 6.79 1.99
C TRP A 253 -18.98 5.78 1.94
N ASN A 254 -20.09 6.04 2.65
CA ASN A 254 -21.27 5.19 2.68
C ASN A 254 -22.46 5.70 1.84
N SER A 255 -22.34 6.85 1.16
CA SER A 255 -23.45 7.43 0.40
C SER A 255 -23.94 6.49 -0.70
N ASP A 256 -25.26 6.31 -0.81
CA ASP A 256 -25.94 5.35 -1.72
C ASP A 256 -25.53 5.46 -3.19
N ASP A 257 -25.04 6.61 -3.64
CA ASP A 257 -24.49 6.82 -4.99
C ASP A 257 -23.18 6.04 -5.24
N LEU A 258 -22.55 5.47 -4.21
CA LEU A 258 -21.46 4.48 -4.35
C LEU A 258 -21.96 3.04 -4.50
N ILE A 259 -23.26 2.78 -4.28
CA ILE A 259 -23.79 1.42 -4.08
C ILE A 259 -24.44 0.86 -5.35
N LEU A 260 -24.85 1.71 -6.30
CA LEU A 260 -25.63 1.27 -7.47
C LEU A 260 -25.07 1.79 -8.80
N HIS A 261 -24.24 0.99 -9.46
CA HIS A 261 -23.91 1.14 -10.90
C HIS A 261 -25.10 0.79 -11.85
N VAL A 262 -26.35 0.76 -11.36
CA VAL A 262 -27.46 0.13 -12.10
C VAL A 262 -28.72 1.00 -12.27
N ASN A 263 -28.91 2.11 -11.56
CA ASN A 263 -30.14 2.91 -11.73
C ASN A 263 -29.86 4.31 -12.29
N VAL A 264 -30.40 4.52 -13.50
CA VAL A 264 -30.35 5.70 -14.39
C VAL A 264 -30.96 6.98 -13.79
N PHE A 265 -31.21 7.04 -12.47
CA PHE A 265 -31.92 8.15 -11.83
C PHE A 265 -31.47 8.41 -10.38
N SER A 266 -30.20 8.20 -10.03
CA SER A 266 -29.63 8.77 -8.80
C SER A 266 -28.75 9.98 -9.12
N THR A 267 -28.70 10.93 -8.19
CA THR A 267 -28.25 12.30 -8.42
C THR A 267 -26.73 12.39 -8.36
N ASP A 268 -26.04 11.72 -9.30
CA ASP A 268 -24.74 12.07 -9.88
C ASP A 268 -23.67 12.71 -8.95
N VAL A 269 -23.57 12.26 -7.70
CA VAL A 269 -22.54 12.71 -6.74
C VAL A 269 -21.13 12.50 -7.27
N TRP A 270 -20.91 11.38 -7.98
CA TRP A 270 -19.64 11.12 -8.65
C TRP A 270 -19.36 12.09 -9.79
N VAL A 271 -20.38 12.53 -10.51
CA VAL A 271 -20.21 13.54 -11.54
C VAL A 271 -19.76 14.85 -10.90
N HIS A 272 -20.18 15.17 -9.67
CA HIS A 272 -19.65 16.32 -8.94
C HIS A 272 -18.18 16.15 -8.56
N VAL A 273 -17.77 15.01 -8.00
CA VAL A 273 -16.35 14.74 -7.68
C VAL A 273 -15.48 14.74 -8.94
N LYS A 274 -15.94 14.10 -10.01
CA LYS A 274 -15.25 14.09 -11.31
C LYS A 274 -15.18 15.49 -11.93
N LYS A 275 -16.24 16.29 -11.84
CA LYS A 275 -16.22 17.70 -12.27
C LYS A 275 -15.17 18.50 -11.48
N ILE A 276 -15.09 18.33 -10.16
CA ILE A 276 -14.05 19.00 -9.35
C ILE A 276 -12.67 18.57 -9.83
N ARG A 277 -12.45 17.26 -10.01
CA ARG A 277 -11.19 16.72 -10.53
C ARG A 277 -10.82 17.35 -11.87
N ASP A 278 -11.75 17.35 -12.83
CA ASP A 278 -11.52 17.85 -14.18
C ASP A 278 -11.26 19.37 -14.18
N LEU A 279 -11.96 20.15 -13.34
CA LEU A 279 -11.71 21.58 -13.16
C LEU A 279 -10.31 21.84 -12.61
N VAL A 280 -9.92 21.10 -11.56
CA VAL A 280 -8.59 21.23 -10.95
C VAL A 280 -7.49 20.80 -11.91
N GLU A 281 -7.70 19.73 -12.69
CA GLU A 281 -6.79 19.25 -13.73
C GLU A 281 -6.55 20.34 -14.80
N HIS A 282 -7.63 20.87 -15.36
CA HIS A 282 -7.55 21.93 -16.37
C HIS A 282 -6.84 23.18 -15.85
N LEU A 283 -7.12 23.58 -14.61
CA LEU A 283 -6.48 24.72 -13.97
C LEU A 283 -4.98 24.47 -13.74
N TYR A 284 -4.63 23.29 -13.23
CA TYR A 284 -3.25 22.88 -12.98
C TYR A 284 -2.43 22.86 -14.28
N ASP A 285 -2.95 22.22 -15.33
CA ASP A 285 -2.29 22.13 -16.63
C ASP A 285 -2.10 23.51 -17.27
N ARG A 286 -3.12 24.38 -17.17
CA ARG A 286 -3.03 25.74 -17.68
C ARG A 286 -1.99 26.54 -16.91
N MET A 287 -1.94 26.40 -15.59
CA MET A 287 -0.93 27.07 -14.76
C MET A 287 0.49 26.60 -15.09
N ALA A 288 0.70 25.29 -15.23
CA ALA A 288 1.98 24.74 -15.63
C ALA A 288 2.45 25.29 -16.99
N LYS A 289 1.53 25.40 -17.96
CA LYS A 289 1.80 26.02 -19.27
C LYS A 289 2.13 27.51 -19.16
N ILE A 290 1.41 28.26 -18.31
CA ILE A 290 1.67 29.69 -18.09
C ILE A 290 3.07 29.88 -17.48
N GLN A 291 3.41 29.10 -16.47
CA GLN A 291 4.72 29.15 -15.81
C GLN A 291 5.85 28.79 -16.79
N ALA A 292 5.69 27.72 -17.58
CA ALA A 292 6.64 27.35 -18.62
C ALA A 292 6.82 28.46 -19.66
N ASN A 293 5.72 29.09 -20.11
CA ASN A 293 5.76 30.21 -21.02
C ASN A 293 6.44 31.44 -20.42
N SER A 294 6.21 31.75 -19.15
CA SER A 294 6.84 32.87 -18.43
C SER A 294 8.36 32.67 -18.34
N VAL A 295 8.81 31.46 -18.01
CA VAL A 295 10.24 31.10 -18.01
C VAL A 295 10.83 31.23 -19.41
N ARG A 296 10.11 30.75 -20.44
CA ARG A 296 10.55 30.85 -21.84
C ARG A 296 10.68 32.31 -22.29
N ILE A 297 9.69 33.15 -21.99
CA ILE A 297 9.71 34.60 -22.31
C ILE A 297 10.87 35.27 -21.59
N SER A 298 11.09 34.96 -20.31
CA SER A 298 12.20 35.51 -19.52
C SER A 298 13.55 35.09 -20.10
N SER A 299 13.70 33.83 -20.51
CA SER A 299 14.90 33.34 -21.19
C SER A 299 15.16 34.09 -22.50
N ILE A 300 14.13 34.22 -23.35
CA ILE A 300 14.23 35.01 -24.59
C ILE A 300 14.61 36.45 -24.24
N MET A 301 13.92 37.11 -23.32
CA MET A 301 14.22 38.49 -22.92
C MET A 301 15.67 38.65 -22.43
N ASN A 302 16.18 37.69 -21.66
CA ASN A 302 17.58 37.67 -21.21
C ASN A 302 18.56 37.53 -22.37
N THR A 303 18.27 36.68 -23.37
CA THR A 303 19.11 36.58 -24.58
C THR A 303 19.16 37.88 -25.38
N TRP A 304 18.03 38.58 -25.50
CA TRP A 304 17.97 39.90 -26.15
C TRP A 304 18.63 41.00 -25.30
N GLY A 305 18.52 40.92 -23.97
CA GLY A 305 19.13 41.85 -23.02
C GLY A 305 20.65 41.70 -22.88
N ALA A 306 21.19 40.49 -23.10
CA ALA A 306 22.62 40.22 -22.99
C ALA A 306 23.46 40.90 -24.08
N THR A 307 22.85 41.23 -25.23
CA THR A 307 23.56 41.82 -26.36
C THR A 307 22.87 43.09 -26.86
N PRO A 308 23.44 44.29 -26.63
CA PRO A 308 22.88 45.52 -27.17
C PRO A 308 22.82 45.49 -28.71
N LEU A 309 21.64 45.84 -29.24
CA LEU A 309 21.36 45.86 -30.68
C LEU A 309 22.18 46.89 -31.46
N ILE A 310 22.66 47.91 -30.77
CA ILE A 310 23.44 49.00 -31.33
C ILE A 310 24.67 49.18 -30.45
N ASN A 311 25.86 48.93 -31.02
CA ASN A 311 27.14 49.15 -30.36
C ASN A 311 27.99 50.14 -31.14
N ARG A 312 28.90 50.81 -30.42
CA ARG A 312 30.03 51.49 -31.04
C ARG A 312 30.94 50.45 -31.69
N LYS A 313 31.50 50.77 -32.86
CA LYS A 313 32.38 49.86 -33.60
C LYS A 313 33.53 49.38 -32.69
N ASP A 314 33.77 48.08 -32.66
CA ASP A 314 34.75 47.41 -31.78
C ASP A 314 34.57 47.62 -30.26
N GLY A 315 33.40 48.09 -29.81
CA GLY A 315 33.13 48.36 -28.38
C GLY A 315 33.92 49.54 -27.80
N LYS A 316 34.64 50.31 -28.63
CA LYS A 316 35.47 51.43 -28.19
C LYS A 316 34.61 52.66 -27.93
N LYS A 317 34.86 53.34 -26.81
CA LYS A 317 34.12 54.56 -26.43
C LYS A 317 34.29 55.68 -27.47
N GLU A 318 35.40 55.73 -28.20
CA GLU A 318 35.65 56.80 -29.18
C GLU A 318 35.14 56.47 -30.59
N ALA A 319 34.66 55.25 -30.82
CA ALA A 319 34.19 54.82 -32.13
C ALA A 319 32.74 55.25 -32.40
N LEU A 320 32.44 55.48 -33.68
CA LEU A 320 31.09 55.77 -34.15
C LEU A 320 30.15 54.58 -33.87
N VAL A 321 28.88 54.91 -33.67
CA VAL A 321 27.80 53.93 -33.52
C VAL A 321 27.64 53.16 -34.82
N SER A 322 27.80 51.83 -34.77
CA SER A 322 27.63 50.95 -35.92
C SER A 322 26.18 50.49 -36.05
N LEU A 323 25.59 50.65 -37.23
CA LEU A 323 24.25 50.17 -37.58
C LEU A 323 24.28 48.94 -38.50
N GLU A 324 25.45 48.59 -39.04
CA GLU A 324 25.63 47.56 -40.08
C GLU A 324 25.34 46.15 -39.52
N ASP A 325 25.87 45.83 -38.33
CA ASP A 325 25.71 44.53 -37.69
C ASP A 325 24.30 44.27 -37.12
N ARG A 326 23.42 45.28 -37.15
CA ARG A 326 22.10 45.21 -36.50
C ARG A 326 21.26 44.07 -37.08
N LYS A 327 21.28 43.87 -38.40
CA LYS A 327 20.50 42.82 -39.07
C LYS A 327 20.96 41.41 -38.66
N GLU A 328 22.26 41.19 -38.59
CA GLU A 328 22.84 39.89 -38.19
C GLU A 328 22.57 39.59 -36.70
N ARG A 329 22.64 40.59 -35.83
CA ARG A 329 22.34 40.41 -34.39
C ARG A 329 20.86 40.10 -34.15
N VAL A 330 19.96 40.75 -34.88
CA VAL A 330 18.52 40.45 -34.85
C VAL A 330 18.25 39.03 -35.33
N GLN A 331 18.90 38.58 -36.41
CA GLN A 331 18.77 37.19 -36.89
C GLN A 331 19.35 36.17 -35.89
N LYS A 332 20.51 36.47 -35.29
CA LYS A 332 21.15 35.59 -34.30
C LYS A 332 20.32 35.43 -33.03
N SER A 333 19.79 36.53 -32.49
CA SER A 333 18.90 36.52 -31.31
C SER A 333 17.52 35.93 -31.62
N GLY A 334 17.01 36.11 -32.85
CA GLY A 334 15.77 35.48 -33.32
C GLY A 334 15.87 33.96 -33.45
N ASN A 335 16.95 33.46 -34.06
CA ASN A 335 17.17 32.02 -34.25
C ASN A 335 17.35 31.26 -32.91
N SER A 336 17.98 31.87 -31.91
CA SER A 336 18.06 31.29 -30.56
C SER A 336 16.70 31.19 -29.85
N GLY A 337 15.70 31.98 -30.25
CA GLY A 337 14.31 31.86 -29.76
C GLY A 337 13.49 30.80 -30.48
N SER A 338 13.85 30.46 -31.72
CA SER A 338 13.18 29.43 -32.55
C SER A 338 13.67 28.01 -32.28
N VAL A 339 14.95 27.82 -31.90
CA VAL A 339 15.49 26.47 -31.61
C VAL A 339 14.87 25.85 -30.35
N VAL A 340 14.32 26.67 -29.45
CA VAL A 340 13.66 26.20 -28.21
C VAL A 340 12.20 25.77 -28.46
N SER A 341 11.57 26.13 -29.59
CA SER A 341 10.19 25.73 -29.89
C SER A 341 10.06 24.34 -30.50
N ASP A 342 11.15 23.78 -31.04
CA ASP A 342 11.11 22.55 -31.84
C ASP A 342 11.56 21.30 -31.07
N SER A 343 11.90 21.41 -29.78
CA SER A 343 12.40 20.28 -28.97
C SER A 343 11.35 19.57 -28.09
N ASP A 344 10.12 20.06 -28.00
CA ASP A 344 9.06 19.48 -27.17
C ASP A 344 7.80 19.17 -27.99
N ASN A 345 7.89 18.15 -28.86
CA ASN A 345 6.74 17.52 -29.51
C ASN A 345 6.72 16.02 -29.22
#